data_AF-A0A943TKW6-F1
#
_entry.id   AF-A0A943TKW6-F1
#
_cell.length_a   1.000
_cell.length_b   1.000
_cell.length_c   1.000
_cell.angle_alpha   90.00
_cell.angle_beta   90.00
_cell.angle_gamma   90.00
#
_symmetry.space_group_name_H-M   'P 1'
#
loop_
_entity.id
_entity.type
_entity.pdbx_description
1 polymer ?
#
loop_
_entity_poly.entity_id
_entity_poly.type
_entity_poly.pdbx_seq_one_letter_code
_entity_poly.pdbx_strand_id
1 'polypeptide(L)'
;MRKDSQIFLKKILDYRNSTGENNFELNYKYFDDIPSVETAIYDILDDLISYNCLTSKSQVIDLEGNISINLTLDGITYFDDEKEKNSAVIFNVSGGQINIAKENAKIDVIMNNIESAKDQKKIVNNVYQDNEQKRRTGKKVFISYSWVPESNKEWVRKLEEKLEQDGVEVVIDYKDLRLGHDKYAFMERIVADETIDKVLLICNESYKYKADSRSGGVGEESAIITSQVYGNVRQEKFIPIVNEYDENGMPYLPNYLAARMYADLTDFNAGYEELLSNILGEDKKDGNQKIDLRNTMDIDEFDSPNPFFDYRVGKAFPGVRGVKEFNNPKECVDRLEILLRNPLNRNKKNMTDPIWWLRGSSNNEISSFERLDSERFLMDGKQLKVKKIVVYSSLAYYKKFVYVETSPEEATGLYEEMTQEQIDYWVEQIGSYYEEYAIFNGHLITRAEYDDGAAVIDGKVIDIENQACIRTRYLTPYNFIICAKWNPLNEAKHDSDVQKILYGILNGTHTIYDLVDYTEKLSRHKMDS
;
A
#
# COMPACT_ATOMS: atom_id res chain seq x y z
N MET A 1 22.85 3.86 7.07
CA MET A 1 23.22 4.25 8.44
C MET A 1 24.72 4.46 8.49
N ARG A 2 25.17 5.53 9.13
CA ARG A 2 26.60 5.81 9.35
C ARG A 2 27.23 4.72 10.24
N LYS A 3 28.55 4.57 10.16
CA LYS A 3 29.27 3.52 10.93
C LYS A 3 29.22 3.76 12.44
N ASP A 4 29.33 5.01 12.87
CA ASP A 4 29.18 5.40 14.28
C ASP A 4 27.75 5.17 14.78
N SER A 5 26.74 5.50 13.97
CA SER A 5 25.34 5.17 14.27
C SER A 5 25.09 3.67 14.41
N GLN A 6 25.70 2.83 13.56
CA GLN A 6 25.61 1.37 13.69
C GLN A 6 26.26 0.86 14.99
N ILE A 7 27.44 1.37 15.36
CA ILE A 7 28.12 1.01 16.61
C ILE A 7 27.28 1.45 17.81
N PHE A 8 26.73 2.66 17.75
CA PHE A 8 25.83 3.20 18.76
C PHE A 8 24.59 2.30 18.94
N LEU A 9 23.91 1.95 17.84
CA LEU A 9 22.75 1.07 17.83
C LEU A 9 23.07 -0.31 18.42
N LYS A 10 24.25 -0.86 18.12
CA LYS A 10 24.68 -2.15 18.68
C LYS A 10 24.81 -2.10 20.20
N LYS A 11 25.46 -1.04 20.73
CA LYS A 11 25.63 -0.85 22.18
C LYS A 11 24.31 -0.65 22.94
N ILE A 12 23.35 0.06 22.36
CA ILE A 12 22.03 0.24 23.00
C ILE A 12 21.21 -1.06 22.98
N LEU A 13 21.34 -1.88 21.94
CA LEU A 13 20.70 -3.19 21.89
C LEU A 13 21.31 -4.17 22.90
N ASP A 14 22.63 -4.13 23.10
CA ASP A 14 23.29 -4.91 24.16
C ASP A 14 22.80 -4.48 25.55
N TYR A 15 22.67 -3.17 25.80
CA TYR A 15 22.09 -2.65 27.03
C TYR A 15 20.63 -3.12 27.22
N ARG A 16 19.79 -2.97 26.20
CA ARG A 16 18.41 -3.47 26.18
C ARG A 16 18.34 -4.96 26.52
N ASN A 17 19.21 -5.80 25.95
CA ASN A 17 19.17 -7.24 26.21
C ASN A 17 19.48 -7.58 27.67
N SER A 18 20.19 -6.70 28.38
CA SER A 18 20.48 -6.86 29.81
C SER A 18 19.35 -6.35 30.73
N THR A 19 18.59 -5.32 30.30
CA THR A 19 17.55 -4.68 31.14
C THR A 19 16.12 -5.12 30.78
N GLY A 20 15.89 -5.57 29.55
CA GLY A 20 14.58 -5.85 29.00
C GLY A 20 13.77 -4.60 28.63
N GLU A 21 14.33 -3.40 28.80
CA GLU A 21 13.63 -2.13 28.59
C GLU A 21 13.83 -1.62 27.17
N ASN A 22 12.75 -1.14 26.54
CA ASN A 22 12.81 -0.51 25.21
C ASN A 22 13.07 1.00 25.28
N ASN A 23 12.84 1.61 26.46
CA ASN A 23 13.05 3.03 26.71
C ASN A 23 13.90 3.19 27.96
N PHE A 24 15.04 3.84 27.84
CA PHE A 24 15.99 4.01 28.95
C PHE A 24 16.90 5.22 28.71
N GLU A 25 17.61 5.64 29.74
CA GLU A 25 18.55 6.76 29.68
C GLU A 25 19.99 6.26 29.83
N LEU A 26 20.88 6.73 28.96
CA LEU A 26 22.31 6.44 29.01
C LEU A 26 23.12 7.72 28.83
N ASN A 27 24.20 7.86 29.57
CA ASN A 27 25.15 8.94 29.34
C ASN A 27 26.02 8.64 28.10
N TYR A 28 26.37 9.65 27.29
CA TYR A 28 27.22 9.43 26.10
C TYR A 28 28.55 8.74 26.43
N LYS A 29 29.04 8.87 27.66
CA LYS A 29 30.24 8.18 28.16
C LYS A 29 30.15 6.65 28.07
N TYR A 30 28.95 6.09 27.97
CA TYR A 30 28.73 4.66 27.70
C TYR A 30 29.22 4.25 26.30
N PHE A 31 29.38 5.21 25.39
CA PHE A 31 29.79 5.03 23.99
C PHE A 31 31.20 5.59 23.73
N ASP A 32 32.10 5.42 24.70
CA ASP A 32 33.49 5.89 24.68
C ASP A 32 34.38 5.34 23.56
N ASP A 33 33.95 4.24 22.93
CA ASP A 33 34.54 3.61 21.75
C ASP A 33 34.20 4.33 20.43
N ILE A 34 33.22 5.24 20.43
CA ILE A 34 32.88 6.08 19.28
C ILE A 34 33.72 7.37 19.34
N PRO A 35 34.63 7.61 18.36
CA PRO A 35 35.47 8.80 18.37
C PRO A 35 34.63 10.08 18.32
N SER A 36 34.94 11.03 19.20
CA SER A 36 34.28 12.35 19.27
C SER A 36 32.75 12.26 19.46
N VAL A 37 32.26 11.23 20.16
CA VAL A 37 30.82 10.99 20.35
C VAL A 37 30.07 12.20 20.91
N GLU A 38 30.68 12.99 21.80
CA GLU A 38 30.09 14.21 22.36
C GLU A 38 29.68 15.22 21.28
N THR A 39 30.45 15.32 20.19
CA THR A 39 30.15 16.21 19.06
C THR A 39 29.30 15.54 17.98
N ALA A 40 29.37 14.21 17.87
CA ALA A 40 28.65 13.45 16.84
C ALA A 40 27.26 12.98 17.28
N ILE A 41 26.92 13.11 18.58
CA ILE A 41 25.73 12.48 19.15
C ILE A 41 24.43 12.97 18.50
N TYR A 42 24.33 14.25 18.17
CA TYR A 42 23.15 14.80 17.51
C TYR A 42 22.95 14.19 16.12
N ASP A 43 24.01 14.15 15.31
CA ASP A 43 23.93 13.54 13.99
C ASP A 43 23.66 12.03 14.06
N ILE A 44 24.19 11.34 15.08
CA ILE A 44 23.97 9.90 15.30
C ILE A 44 22.49 9.65 15.61
N LEU A 45 21.89 10.45 16.50
CA LEU A 45 20.48 10.35 16.83
C LEU A 45 19.59 10.66 15.62
N ASP A 46 19.89 11.72 14.88
CA ASP A 46 19.15 12.08 13.66
C ASP A 46 19.23 10.97 12.60
N ASP A 47 20.42 10.39 12.39
CA ASP A 47 20.62 9.28 11.46
C ASP A 47 19.81 8.05 11.91
N LEU A 48 19.85 7.67 13.19
CA LEU A 48 19.08 6.54 13.71
C LEU A 48 17.57 6.75 13.66
N ILE A 49 17.09 7.97 13.89
CA ILE A 49 15.67 8.32 13.74
C ILE A 49 15.27 8.26 12.26
N SER A 50 16.12 8.73 11.35
CA SER A 50 15.84 8.70 9.90
C SER A 50 15.75 7.28 9.33
N TYR A 51 16.49 6.33 9.92
CA TYR A 51 16.41 4.90 9.62
C TYR A 51 15.32 4.17 10.42
N ASN A 52 14.48 4.91 11.14
CA ASN A 52 13.41 4.41 12.01
C ASN A 52 13.89 3.47 13.12
N CYS A 53 15.15 3.50 13.52
CA CYS A 53 15.69 2.66 14.60
C CYS A 53 15.37 3.21 16.01
N LEU A 54 15.26 4.53 16.10
CA LEU A 54 14.87 5.26 17.30
C LEU A 54 13.61 6.07 17.01
N THR A 55 12.76 6.25 18.02
CA THR A 55 11.65 7.20 17.90
C THR A 55 12.18 8.63 17.97
N SER A 56 11.40 9.58 17.44
CA SER A 56 11.68 11.02 17.52
C SER A 56 11.73 11.60 18.94
N LYS A 57 11.38 10.81 19.97
CA LYS A 57 11.56 11.19 21.38
C LYS A 57 12.98 10.96 21.90
N SER A 58 13.83 10.28 21.13
CA SER A 58 15.21 10.01 21.53
C SER A 58 16.06 11.26 21.34
N GLN A 59 16.61 11.79 22.43
CA GLN A 59 17.33 13.07 22.42
C GLN A 59 18.34 13.15 23.57
N VAL A 60 19.33 14.02 23.44
CA VAL A 60 20.17 14.45 24.56
C VAL A 60 19.31 15.27 25.52
N ILE A 61 19.20 14.85 26.77
CA ILE A 61 18.25 15.42 27.75
C ILE A 61 18.88 16.44 28.70
N ASP A 62 20.21 16.49 28.80
CA ASP A 62 20.91 17.47 29.63
C ASP A 62 22.31 17.82 29.12
N LEU A 63 22.92 18.81 29.76
CA LEU A 63 24.29 19.28 29.48
C LEU A 63 25.37 18.32 30.00
N GLU A 64 25.01 17.35 30.85
CA GLU A 64 25.93 16.30 31.32
C GLU A 64 26.03 15.16 30.29
N GLY A 65 25.20 15.21 29.25
CA GLY A 65 25.26 14.33 28.12
C GLY A 65 24.47 13.03 28.29
N ASN A 66 23.44 13.05 29.15
CA ASN A 66 22.48 11.96 29.22
C ASN A 66 21.58 11.97 27.98
N ILE A 67 21.27 10.78 27.49
CA ILE A 67 20.55 10.55 26.24
C ILE A 67 19.34 9.68 26.58
N SER A 68 18.14 10.17 26.28
CA SER A 68 16.93 9.35 26.30
C SER A 68 16.88 8.53 25.02
N ILE A 69 16.81 7.21 25.16
CA ILE A 69 16.81 6.25 24.06
C ILE A 69 15.47 5.53 24.06
N ASN A 70 14.76 5.60 22.94
CA ASN A 70 13.45 4.98 22.77
C ASN A 70 13.48 4.14 21.48
N LEU A 71 13.72 2.83 21.63
CA LEU A 71 13.87 1.89 20.52
C LEU A 71 12.53 1.57 19.85
N THR A 72 12.53 1.55 18.52
CA THR A 72 11.41 1.04 17.71
C THR A 72 11.55 -0.45 17.45
N LEU A 73 10.54 -1.08 16.86
CA LEU A 73 10.64 -2.46 16.38
C LEU A 73 11.76 -2.62 15.34
N ASP A 74 11.82 -1.72 14.36
CA ASP A 74 12.84 -1.74 13.30
C ASP A 74 14.26 -1.57 13.86
N GLY A 75 14.44 -0.79 14.92
CA GLY A 75 15.71 -0.66 15.62
C GLY A 75 16.10 -1.91 16.40
N ILE A 76 15.13 -2.57 17.03
CA ILE A 76 15.33 -3.84 17.76
C ILE A 76 15.77 -4.94 16.80
N THR A 77 15.16 -5.03 15.62
CA THR A 77 15.42 -6.07 14.64
C THR A 77 16.45 -5.68 13.58
N TYR A 78 17.07 -4.49 13.70
CA TYR A 78 17.90 -3.89 12.65
C TYR A 78 19.07 -4.80 12.20
N PHE A 79 19.68 -5.52 13.14
CA PHE A 79 20.81 -6.44 12.87
C PHE A 79 20.39 -7.91 12.75
N ASP A 80 19.09 -8.22 12.78
CA ASP A 80 18.63 -9.60 12.68
C ASP A 80 18.93 -10.19 11.30
N ASP A 81 18.88 -9.36 10.25
CA ASP A 81 19.32 -9.72 8.89
C ASP A 81 20.85 -9.93 8.77
N GLU A 82 21.65 -9.32 9.66
CA GLU A 82 23.11 -9.51 9.69
C GLU A 82 23.53 -10.73 10.54
N LYS A 83 22.72 -11.13 11.53
CA LYS A 83 22.98 -12.33 12.35
C LYS A 83 22.83 -13.63 11.58
N GLU A 84 22.03 -13.67 10.50
CA GLU A 84 21.91 -14.83 9.61
C GLU A 84 23.18 -15.09 8.78
N LYS A 85 24.14 -14.14 8.70
CA LYS A 85 25.41 -14.34 7.98
C LYS A 85 26.61 -14.76 8.82
N ASN A 86 26.56 -14.71 10.16
CA ASN A 86 27.76 -14.98 10.98
C ASN A 86 27.53 -15.68 12.33
N SER A 87 26.44 -16.43 12.52
CA SER A 87 26.18 -17.14 13.78
C SER A 87 26.08 -18.65 13.56
N ALA A 88 27.20 -19.37 13.62
CA ALA A 88 27.16 -20.83 13.82
C ALA A 88 26.78 -21.12 15.28
N VAL A 89 25.56 -21.59 15.52
CA VAL A 89 25.11 -22.05 16.84
C VAL A 89 25.45 -23.55 16.97
N ILE A 90 26.31 -23.91 17.92
CA ILE A 90 26.62 -25.31 18.26
C ILE A 90 25.66 -25.77 19.37
N PHE A 91 24.86 -26.80 19.09
CA PHE A 91 24.06 -27.51 20.08
C PHE A 91 24.82 -28.75 20.58
N ASN A 92 25.15 -28.81 21.87
CA ASN A 92 25.59 -30.06 22.50
C ASN A 92 24.36 -30.84 22.95
N VAL A 93 24.09 -31.97 22.29
CA VAL A 93 22.99 -32.88 22.63
C VAL A 93 23.58 -34.20 23.07
N SER A 94 23.37 -34.56 24.34
CA SER A 94 23.63 -35.92 24.81
C SER A 94 22.52 -36.85 24.32
N GLY A 95 22.74 -37.45 23.15
CA GLY A 95 21.97 -38.57 22.61
C GLY A 95 20.63 -38.21 21.95
N GLY A 96 20.65 -37.92 20.64
CA GLY A 96 19.46 -37.84 19.78
C GLY A 96 19.53 -36.69 18.76
N GLN A 97 19.15 -36.94 17.49
CA GLN A 97 19.12 -35.93 16.42
C GLN A 97 17.81 -35.13 16.43
N ILE A 98 17.91 -33.80 16.22
CA ILE A 98 16.80 -32.86 16.01
C ILE A 98 17.08 -32.11 14.69
N ASN A 99 16.09 -32.02 13.81
CA ASN A 99 16.16 -31.26 12.56
C ASN A 99 14.95 -30.30 12.48
N ILE A 100 15.20 -29.00 12.28
CA ILE A 100 14.16 -27.98 12.10
C ILE A 100 14.55 -27.13 10.88
N ALA A 101 13.69 -27.11 9.86
CA ALA A 101 13.69 -26.14 8.78
C ALA A 101 12.28 -25.48 8.69
N LYS A 102 12.29 -24.16 8.48
CA LYS A 102 11.16 -23.19 8.39
C LYS A 102 10.10 -23.64 7.34
N GLU A 103 8.81 -23.30 7.39
CA GLU A 103 8.07 -22.10 7.81
C GLU A 103 6.64 -22.52 8.27
N ASN A 104 6.08 -21.85 9.28
CA ASN A 104 4.77 -22.10 9.95
C ASN A 104 4.72 -23.09 11.14
N ALA A 105 5.84 -23.36 11.82
CA ALA A 105 5.80 -24.14 13.06
C ALA A 105 5.15 -23.34 14.20
N LYS A 106 3.83 -23.49 14.38
CA LYS A 106 3.12 -23.11 15.59
C LYS A 106 3.54 -24.04 16.72
N ILE A 107 4.10 -23.49 17.80
CA ILE A 107 4.37 -24.25 19.03
C ILE A 107 3.18 -24.05 19.97
N ASP A 108 2.29 -25.04 20.05
CA ASP A 108 1.25 -25.08 21.08
C ASP A 108 1.85 -25.65 22.37
N VAL A 109 2.01 -24.78 23.38
CA VAL A 109 2.43 -25.18 24.73
C VAL A 109 1.19 -25.61 25.51
N ILE A 110 1.00 -26.91 25.71
CA ILE A 110 0.04 -27.43 26.70
C ILE A 110 0.76 -27.51 28.06
N MET A 111 0.55 -26.50 28.92
CA MET A 111 0.92 -26.61 30.34
C MET A 111 -0.22 -27.28 31.12
N ASN A 112 0.04 -28.50 31.59
CA ASN A 112 -0.80 -29.14 32.60
C ASN A 112 -0.54 -28.53 33.99
N ASN A 113 -1.66 -28.24 34.66
CA ASN A 113 -1.88 -28.09 36.11
C ASN A 113 -1.89 -26.68 36.76
N ILE A 114 -3.15 -26.27 37.06
CA ILE A 114 -3.67 -25.62 38.29
C ILE A 114 -3.38 -24.10 38.39
N GLU A 115 -4.34 -23.16 38.40
CA GLU A 115 -5.53 -23.07 39.26
C GLU A 115 -6.61 -22.06 38.76
N SER A 116 -7.88 -22.48 38.88
CA SER A 116 -9.17 -21.76 38.97
C SER A 116 -9.64 -20.70 37.93
N ALA A 117 -10.74 -21.04 37.26
CA ALA A 117 -11.42 -20.29 36.20
C ALA A 117 -12.42 -19.20 36.66
N LYS A 118 -12.09 -18.41 37.69
CA LYS A 118 -12.96 -17.28 38.14
C LYS A 118 -12.35 -15.88 38.04
N ASP A 119 -11.04 -15.74 37.86
CA ASP A 119 -10.39 -14.42 37.75
C ASP A 119 -10.15 -13.94 36.31
N GLN A 120 -10.36 -14.80 35.30
CA GLN A 120 -10.10 -14.45 33.90
C GLN A 120 -11.17 -13.54 33.26
N LYS A 121 -12.39 -13.46 33.81
CA LYS A 121 -13.41 -12.49 33.32
C LYS A 121 -13.22 -11.06 33.84
N LYS A 122 -12.32 -10.83 34.80
CA LYS A 122 -11.98 -9.50 35.32
C LYS A 122 -10.74 -8.90 34.64
N ILE A 123 -9.80 -9.73 34.20
CA ILE A 123 -8.56 -9.27 33.56
C ILE A 123 -8.80 -8.87 32.10
N VAL A 124 -9.62 -9.63 31.35
CA VAL A 124 -9.88 -9.33 29.92
C VAL A 124 -10.75 -8.06 29.73
N ASN A 125 -11.56 -7.69 30.71
CA ASN A 125 -12.41 -6.49 30.63
C ASN A 125 -11.75 -5.21 31.20
N ASN A 126 -10.58 -5.29 31.85
CA ASN A 126 -9.86 -4.12 32.36
C ASN A 126 -8.58 -3.77 31.56
N VAL A 127 -8.21 -4.55 30.54
CA VAL A 127 -7.04 -4.27 29.68
C VAL A 127 -7.42 -3.45 28.43
N TYR A 128 -8.73 -3.22 28.20
CA TYR A 128 -9.23 -2.37 27.12
C TYR A 128 -9.69 -0.97 27.57
N GLN A 129 -9.25 -0.48 28.72
CA GLN A 129 -9.61 0.88 29.17
C GLN A 129 -8.48 1.80 29.68
N ASP A 130 -7.21 1.42 29.66
CA ASP A 130 -6.13 2.37 30.01
C ASP A 130 -4.95 2.25 29.04
N ASN A 131 -5.06 2.91 27.89
CA ASN A 131 -3.95 3.54 27.16
C ASN A 131 -4.49 4.47 26.05
N GLU A 132 -5.41 5.36 26.40
CA GLU A 132 -5.56 6.63 25.68
C GLU A 132 -4.47 7.60 26.16
N GLN A 133 -3.24 7.43 25.68
CA GLN A 133 -2.36 8.58 25.51
C GLN A 133 -2.44 8.99 24.05
N LYS A 134 -3.30 9.98 23.80
CA LYS A 134 -3.48 10.72 22.54
C LYS A 134 -2.16 10.80 21.76
N ARG A 135 -2.11 10.19 20.57
CA ARG A 135 -1.09 10.49 19.57
C ARG A 135 -1.19 11.98 19.25
N ARG A 136 -0.32 12.83 19.82
CA ARG A 136 -0.26 14.23 19.44
C ARG A 136 0.43 14.33 18.08
N THR A 137 -0.22 14.98 17.11
CA THR A 137 0.29 15.14 15.73
C THR A 137 1.36 16.22 15.63
N GLY A 138 1.63 16.93 16.73
CA GLY A 138 2.55 18.07 16.77
C GLY A 138 2.00 19.33 16.08
N LYS A 139 0.77 19.27 15.55
CA LYS A 139 0.10 20.36 14.87
C LYS A 139 -0.73 21.18 15.82
N LYS A 140 -0.62 22.50 15.72
CA LYS A 140 -1.30 23.46 16.58
C LYS A 140 -2.17 24.41 15.76
N VAL A 141 -3.46 24.46 16.08
CA VAL A 141 -4.43 25.27 15.36
C VAL A 141 -5.11 26.27 16.27
N PHE A 142 -5.39 27.47 15.75
CA PHE A 142 -6.20 28.46 16.45
C PHE A 142 -7.61 28.53 15.86
N ILE A 143 -8.65 28.50 16.69
CA ILE A 143 -10.04 28.64 16.22
C ILE A 143 -10.58 30.03 16.55
N SER A 144 -10.86 30.81 15.51
CA SER A 144 -11.55 32.10 15.57
C SER A 144 -13.02 31.91 15.20
N TYR A 145 -13.93 32.29 16.11
CA TYR A 145 -15.37 32.09 15.91
C TYR A 145 -16.23 33.16 16.59
N SER A 146 -17.48 33.32 16.14
CA SER A 146 -18.47 34.19 16.80
C SER A 146 -19.15 33.45 17.94
N TRP A 147 -19.31 34.12 19.08
CA TRP A 147 -19.99 33.60 20.27
C TRP A 147 -21.52 33.55 20.13
N VAL A 148 -22.04 34.03 19.01
CA VAL A 148 -23.48 34.13 18.75
C VAL A 148 -23.76 33.43 17.41
N PRO A 149 -24.83 32.62 17.32
CA PRO A 149 -25.69 32.14 18.42
C PRO A 149 -24.99 31.11 19.33
N GLU A 150 -25.61 30.75 20.47
CA GLU A 150 -25.04 29.75 21.40
C GLU A 150 -24.80 28.39 20.72
N SER A 151 -25.65 28.02 19.75
CA SER A 151 -25.45 26.83 18.92
C SER A 151 -24.13 26.83 18.15
N ASN A 152 -23.59 28.00 17.80
CA ASN A 152 -22.27 28.08 17.16
C ASN A 152 -21.15 27.74 18.15
N LYS A 153 -21.29 28.09 19.44
CA LYS A 153 -20.31 27.67 20.47
C LYS A 153 -20.31 26.17 20.67
N GLU A 154 -21.49 25.55 20.73
CA GLU A 154 -21.63 24.09 20.86
C GLU A 154 -21.03 23.36 19.65
N TRP A 155 -21.27 23.89 18.45
CA TRP A 155 -20.68 23.36 17.21
C TRP A 155 -19.15 23.46 17.23
N VAL A 156 -18.60 24.60 17.64
CA VAL A 156 -17.16 24.80 17.75
C VAL A 156 -16.54 23.90 18.82
N ARG A 157 -17.23 23.66 19.94
CA ARG A 157 -16.80 22.71 20.96
C ARG A 157 -16.70 21.28 20.41
N LYS A 158 -17.66 20.88 19.57
CA LYS A 158 -17.62 19.58 18.89
C LYS A 158 -16.41 19.46 17.95
N LEU A 159 -16.09 20.54 17.23
CA LEU A 159 -14.90 20.59 16.37
C LEU A 159 -13.60 20.54 17.19
N GLU A 160 -13.51 21.31 18.28
CA GLU A 160 -12.39 21.29 19.23
C GLU A 160 -12.15 19.87 19.77
N GLU A 161 -13.18 19.23 20.33
CA GLU A 161 -13.09 17.88 20.90
C GLU A 161 -12.63 16.85 19.86
N LYS A 162 -13.12 16.94 18.62
CA LYS A 162 -12.73 16.01 17.56
C LYS A 162 -11.29 16.23 17.11
N LEU A 163 -10.86 17.48 16.91
CA LEU A 163 -9.47 17.82 16.57
C LEU A 163 -8.50 17.36 17.67
N GLU A 164 -8.87 17.56 18.94
CA GLU A 164 -8.06 17.09 20.06
C GLU A 164 -8.02 15.57 20.20
N GLN A 165 -9.11 14.86 19.84
CA GLN A 165 -9.13 13.38 19.77
C GLN A 165 -8.19 12.87 18.69
N ASP A 166 -8.15 13.54 17.55
CA ASP A 166 -7.25 13.20 16.43
C ASP A 166 -5.83 13.77 16.60
N GLY A 167 -5.53 14.30 17.79
CA GLY A 167 -4.16 14.64 18.20
C GLY A 167 -3.68 16.04 17.85
N VAL A 168 -4.54 16.89 17.30
CA VAL A 168 -4.24 18.30 17.01
C VAL A 168 -4.37 19.13 18.29
N GLU A 169 -3.38 19.96 18.58
CA GLU A 169 -3.44 20.92 19.68
C GLU A 169 -4.32 22.11 19.28
N VAL A 170 -5.47 22.26 19.93
CA VAL A 170 -6.41 23.35 19.64
C VAL A 170 -6.20 24.49 20.63
N VAL A 171 -5.91 25.67 20.11
CA VAL A 171 -5.95 26.94 20.83
C VAL A 171 -7.30 27.58 20.53
N ILE A 172 -8.14 27.67 21.54
CA ILE A 172 -9.43 28.35 21.45
C ILE A 172 -9.56 29.33 22.60
N ASP A 173 -10.19 30.46 22.33
CA ASP A 173 -10.26 31.59 23.25
C ASP A 173 -11.24 31.31 24.43
N TYR A 174 -10.78 30.51 25.40
CA TYR A 174 -11.29 30.49 26.78
C TYR A 174 -10.27 30.04 27.85
N LYS A 175 -9.11 29.49 27.48
CA LYS A 175 -8.13 28.95 28.46
C LYS A 175 -7.04 29.93 28.92
N ASP A 176 -6.74 31.01 28.18
CA ASP A 176 -5.52 31.83 28.43
C ASP A 176 -5.74 33.34 28.72
N LEU A 177 -6.99 33.82 28.72
CA LEU A 177 -7.28 35.23 29.05
C LEU A 177 -7.62 35.40 30.53
N ARG A 178 -6.69 35.94 31.31
CA ARG A 178 -6.97 36.48 32.65
C ARG A 178 -7.69 37.82 32.53
N LEU A 179 -8.53 38.16 33.52
CA LEU A 179 -9.17 39.48 33.63
C LEU A 179 -8.10 40.59 33.52
N GLY A 180 -8.26 41.49 32.54
CA GLY A 180 -7.33 42.60 32.26
C GLY A 180 -6.40 42.41 31.06
N HIS A 181 -6.40 41.25 30.40
CA HIS A 181 -5.71 41.10 29.12
C HIS A 181 -6.45 41.82 27.97
N ASP A 182 -5.68 42.54 27.16
CA ASP A 182 -6.16 43.11 25.91
C ASP A 182 -6.33 41.97 24.89
N LYS A 183 -7.60 41.69 24.53
CA LYS A 183 -7.98 40.66 23.56
C LYS A 183 -7.35 40.90 22.18
N TYR A 184 -7.06 42.15 21.82
CA TYR A 184 -6.49 42.54 20.53
C TYR A 184 -5.00 42.21 20.45
N ALA A 185 -4.24 42.56 21.50
CA ALA A 185 -2.84 42.17 21.62
C ALA A 185 -2.66 40.64 21.66
N PHE A 186 -3.64 39.93 22.24
CA PHE A 186 -3.67 38.48 22.23
C PHE A 186 -3.88 37.92 20.83
N MET A 187 -4.89 38.38 20.08
CA MET A 187 -5.15 37.92 18.71
C MET A 187 -4.00 38.25 17.75
N GLU A 188 -3.43 39.46 17.83
CA GLU A 188 -2.23 39.82 17.04
C GLU A 188 -1.06 38.88 17.33
N ARG A 189 -0.80 38.60 18.61
CA ARG A 189 0.28 37.71 19.02
C ARG A 189 0.06 36.28 18.53
N ILE A 190 -1.16 35.76 18.68
CA ILE A 190 -1.53 34.38 18.27
C ILE A 190 -1.43 34.23 16.75
N VAL A 191 -1.92 35.20 15.98
CA VAL A 191 -1.80 35.15 14.52
C VAL A 191 -0.35 35.24 14.06
N ALA A 192 0.48 36.04 14.75
CA ALA A 192 1.91 36.15 14.49
C ALA A 192 2.74 34.98 15.04
N ASP A 193 2.17 34.13 15.90
CA ASP A 193 2.87 33.00 16.51
C ASP A 193 3.20 31.95 15.44
N GLU A 194 4.50 31.67 15.28
CA GLU A 194 5.02 30.66 14.35
C GLU A 194 4.75 29.23 14.82
N THR A 195 4.45 29.03 16.10
CA THR A 195 4.06 27.72 16.64
C THR A 195 2.65 27.32 16.24
N ILE A 196 1.84 28.24 15.71
CA ILE A 196 0.48 27.96 15.21
C ILE A 196 0.54 27.68 13.71
N ASP A 197 0.27 26.44 13.35
CA ASP A 197 0.30 25.97 11.97
C ASP A 197 -0.86 26.57 11.14
N LYS A 198 -2.08 26.55 11.67
CA LYS A 198 -3.29 27.00 10.97
C LYS A 198 -4.23 27.81 11.87
N VAL A 199 -4.98 28.70 11.25
CA VAL A 199 -6.01 29.55 11.86
C VAL A 199 -7.35 29.23 11.19
N LEU A 200 -8.26 28.61 11.93
CA LEU A 200 -9.59 28.21 11.49
C LEU A 200 -10.58 29.35 11.75
N LEU A 201 -11.25 29.84 10.71
CA LEU A 201 -12.23 30.92 10.80
C LEU A 201 -13.63 30.35 10.64
N ILE A 202 -14.40 30.27 11.72
CA ILE A 202 -15.75 29.71 11.71
C ILE A 202 -16.73 30.76 11.20
N CYS A 203 -17.05 30.64 9.91
CA CYS A 203 -17.84 31.56 9.12
C CYS A 203 -19.33 31.18 9.20
N ASN A 204 -20.03 31.86 10.11
CA ASN A 204 -21.47 31.82 10.27
C ASN A 204 -22.08 33.21 10.01
N GLU A 205 -23.41 33.33 9.98
CA GLU A 205 -24.10 34.59 9.69
C GLU A 205 -23.62 35.74 10.60
N SER A 206 -23.50 35.47 11.90
CA SER A 206 -23.03 36.45 12.88
C SER A 206 -21.58 36.87 12.64
N TYR A 207 -20.72 35.93 12.24
CA TYR A 207 -19.31 36.19 11.92
C TYR A 207 -19.19 37.04 10.66
N LYS A 208 -19.91 36.69 9.58
CA LYS A 208 -19.97 37.48 8.35
C LYS A 208 -20.48 38.89 8.61
N TYR A 209 -21.61 39.03 9.31
CA TYR A 209 -22.19 40.34 9.62
C TYR A 209 -21.22 41.22 10.41
N LYS A 210 -20.59 40.68 11.46
CA LYS A 210 -19.59 41.42 12.26
C LYS A 210 -18.38 41.81 11.42
N ALA A 211 -17.85 40.89 10.63
CA ALA A 211 -16.71 41.14 9.77
C ALA A 211 -17.00 42.21 8.69
N ASP A 212 -18.12 42.09 7.98
CA ASP A 212 -18.47 42.95 6.86
C ASP A 212 -18.93 44.35 7.30
N SER A 213 -19.72 44.44 8.38
CA SER A 213 -20.19 45.72 8.94
C SER A 213 -19.06 46.59 9.47
N ARG A 214 -17.88 46.00 9.69
CA ARG A 214 -16.68 46.68 10.22
C ARG A 214 -15.69 47.10 9.10
N SER A 215 -15.96 46.72 7.85
CA SER A 215 -15.22 47.17 6.65
C SER A 215 -15.49 48.64 6.28
N GLY A 216 -16.53 49.24 6.87
CA GLY A 216 -16.98 50.61 6.61
C GLY A 216 -16.23 51.71 7.38
N GLY A 217 -15.19 51.36 8.12
CA GLY A 217 -14.44 52.28 8.97
C GLY A 217 -15.12 52.50 10.32
N VAL A 218 -14.33 52.34 11.39
CA VAL A 218 -14.68 52.41 12.82
C VAL A 218 -15.22 51.07 13.39
N GLY A 219 -14.28 50.21 13.79
CA GLY A 219 -14.52 49.00 14.59
C GLY A 219 -13.30 48.06 14.61
N GLU A 220 -12.46 48.17 15.63
CA GLU A 220 -11.08 47.61 15.74
C GLU A 220 -10.97 46.07 15.69
N GLU A 221 -12.06 45.34 15.94
CA GLU A 221 -12.04 43.88 16.13
C GLU A 221 -11.72 43.04 14.86
N SER A 222 -12.04 43.53 13.66
CA SER A 222 -11.85 42.79 12.40
C SER A 222 -10.63 43.25 11.59
N ALA A 223 -10.07 44.41 11.92
CA ALA A 223 -8.96 45.02 11.17
C ALA A 223 -7.68 44.17 11.21
N ILE A 224 -7.41 43.45 12.31
CA ILE A 224 -6.18 42.69 12.54
C ILE A 224 -6.09 41.46 11.61
N ILE A 225 -7.15 40.65 11.54
CA ILE A 225 -7.18 39.48 10.65
C ILE A 225 -7.19 39.97 9.20
N THR A 226 -7.98 40.99 8.88
CA THR A 226 -8.03 41.58 7.54
C THR A 226 -6.64 42.10 7.11
N SER A 227 -5.92 42.86 7.95
CA SER A 227 -4.59 43.39 7.60
C SER A 227 -3.52 42.30 7.42
N GLN A 228 -3.57 41.22 8.21
CA GLN A 228 -2.64 40.08 8.09
C GLN A 228 -2.97 39.20 6.87
N VAL A 229 -4.25 39.03 6.55
CA VAL A 229 -4.76 38.36 5.34
C VAL A 229 -4.32 39.09 4.06
N TYR A 230 -4.24 40.43 4.08
CA TYR A 230 -3.76 41.27 2.96
C TYR A 230 -2.23 41.50 2.96
N GLY A 231 -1.51 41.20 4.05
CA GLY A 231 -0.20 41.79 4.37
C GLY A 231 1.08 40.94 4.26
N ASN A 232 1.07 39.76 3.63
CA ASN A 232 2.23 38.82 3.45
C ASN A 232 2.38 37.65 4.45
N VAL A 233 1.35 37.26 5.22
CA VAL A 233 1.40 35.94 5.89
C VAL A 233 1.13 34.85 4.85
N ARG A 234 1.89 33.74 4.88
CA ARG A 234 1.70 32.55 4.03
C ARG A 234 0.21 32.27 3.88
N GLN A 235 -0.32 32.45 2.66
CA GLN A 235 -1.75 32.60 2.41
C GLN A 235 -2.58 31.38 2.88
N GLU A 236 -1.92 30.23 3.00
CA GLU A 236 -2.45 28.93 3.44
C GLU A 236 -2.64 28.79 4.97
N LYS A 237 -2.22 29.78 5.78
CA LYS A 237 -2.37 29.74 7.25
C LYS A 237 -3.83 29.91 7.68
N PHE A 238 -4.66 30.62 6.93
CA PHE A 238 -6.05 30.92 7.30
C PHE A 238 -7.04 30.06 6.50
N ILE A 239 -7.83 29.24 7.20
CA ILE A 239 -8.81 28.32 6.61
C ILE A 239 -10.22 28.79 7.01
N PRO A 240 -11.03 29.31 6.07
CA PRO A 240 -12.44 29.55 6.32
C PRO A 240 -13.19 28.22 6.46
N ILE A 241 -14.08 28.12 7.45
CA ILE A 241 -14.92 26.95 7.71
C ILE A 241 -16.37 27.39 7.67
N VAL A 242 -17.19 26.75 6.84
CA VAL A 242 -18.62 27.03 6.71
C VAL A 242 -19.41 25.87 7.31
N ASN A 243 -20.35 26.18 8.19
CA ASN A 243 -21.26 25.22 8.81
C ASN A 243 -22.75 25.53 8.58
N GLU A 244 -23.05 26.65 7.92
CA GLU A 244 -24.40 27.07 7.55
C GLU A 244 -24.38 27.90 6.25
N TYR A 245 -25.50 27.87 5.52
CA TYR A 245 -25.72 28.59 4.26
C TYR A 245 -26.93 29.51 4.40
N ASP A 246 -26.96 30.59 3.63
CA ASP A 246 -28.09 31.51 3.58
C ASP A 246 -29.30 30.92 2.79
N GLU A 247 -30.41 31.65 2.78
CA GLU A 247 -31.65 31.25 2.11
C GLU A 247 -31.50 31.03 0.59
N ASN A 248 -30.44 31.57 -0.03
CA ASN A 248 -30.14 31.42 -1.46
C ASN A 248 -29.11 30.31 -1.73
N GLY A 249 -28.68 29.57 -0.70
CA GLY A 249 -27.64 28.55 -0.80
C GLY A 249 -26.22 29.10 -0.92
N MET A 250 -25.99 30.35 -0.51
CA MET A 250 -24.67 30.97 -0.47
C MET A 250 -24.02 30.84 0.91
N PRO A 251 -22.71 30.55 0.99
CA PRO A 251 -22.04 30.38 2.28
C PRO A 251 -21.87 31.74 2.99
N TYR A 252 -21.96 31.74 4.32
CA TYR A 252 -21.76 32.96 5.13
C TYR A 252 -20.27 33.35 5.26
N LEU A 253 -19.64 33.75 4.16
CA LEU A 253 -18.25 34.22 4.13
C LEU A 253 -18.16 35.76 4.18
N PRO A 254 -17.30 36.35 5.02
CA PRO A 254 -16.91 37.76 4.91
C PRO A 254 -16.40 38.12 3.51
N ASN A 255 -16.62 39.36 3.07
CA ASN A 255 -16.26 39.83 1.73
C ASN A 255 -14.76 39.65 1.42
N TYR A 256 -13.88 39.79 2.42
CA TYR A 256 -12.43 39.59 2.26
C TYR A 256 -12.02 38.10 2.12
N LEU A 257 -12.92 37.17 2.42
CA LEU A 257 -12.75 35.71 2.24
C LEU A 257 -13.54 35.17 1.05
N ALA A 258 -14.37 35.98 0.40
CA ALA A 258 -15.27 35.53 -0.68
C ALA A 258 -14.54 34.89 -1.88
N ALA A 259 -13.29 35.27 -2.14
CA ALA A 259 -12.47 34.70 -3.21
C ALA A 259 -11.60 33.50 -2.76
N ARG A 260 -11.74 33.03 -1.52
CA ARG A 260 -10.93 31.92 -0.97
C ARG A 260 -11.72 30.61 -0.94
N MET A 261 -11.01 29.50 -1.14
CA MET A 261 -11.54 28.18 -0.83
C MET A 261 -11.81 28.06 0.68
N TYR A 262 -12.86 27.33 1.03
CA TYR A 262 -13.30 27.12 2.40
C TYR A 262 -13.59 25.64 2.62
N ALA A 263 -13.48 25.18 3.87
CA ALA A 263 -13.91 23.85 4.26
C ALA A 263 -15.42 23.89 4.57
N ASP A 264 -16.20 23.10 3.82
CA ASP A 264 -17.63 22.93 4.08
C ASP A 264 -17.85 21.77 5.05
N LEU A 265 -18.32 22.09 6.25
CA LEU A 265 -18.61 21.14 7.33
C LEU A 265 -20.12 21.09 7.65
N THR A 266 -20.98 21.40 6.67
CA THR A 266 -22.43 21.15 6.81
C THR A 266 -22.73 19.67 7.03
N ASP A 267 -22.10 18.77 6.27
CA ASP A 267 -21.88 17.39 6.71
C ASP A 267 -20.60 17.35 7.53
N PHE A 268 -20.76 17.33 8.85
CA PHE A 268 -19.64 17.38 9.79
C PHE A 268 -18.64 16.26 9.53
N ASN A 269 -19.06 15.03 9.21
CA ASN A 269 -18.12 13.92 9.07
C ASN A 269 -17.32 14.02 7.77
N ALA A 270 -18.01 14.28 6.65
CA ALA A 270 -17.37 14.39 5.34
C ALA A 270 -16.43 15.61 5.26
N GLY A 271 -16.88 16.76 5.75
CA GLY A 271 -16.08 17.99 5.75
C GLY A 271 -14.90 17.96 6.72
N TYR A 272 -15.06 17.26 7.86
CA TYR A 272 -14.02 17.18 8.88
C TYR A 272 -12.79 16.40 8.41
N GLU A 273 -12.94 15.31 7.66
CA GLU A 273 -11.80 14.57 7.11
C GLU A 273 -10.93 15.45 6.19
N GLU A 274 -11.56 16.26 5.35
CA GLU A 274 -10.86 17.20 4.47
C GLU A 274 -10.12 18.29 5.26
N LEU A 275 -10.80 18.85 6.27
CA LEU A 275 -10.21 19.86 7.15
C LEU A 275 -9.01 19.30 7.93
N LEU A 276 -9.14 18.10 8.50
CA LEU A 276 -8.08 17.43 9.26
C LEU A 276 -6.85 17.17 8.38
N SER A 277 -7.06 16.63 7.17
CA SER A 277 -6.00 16.43 6.17
C SER A 277 -5.24 17.74 5.91
N ASN A 278 -5.95 18.85 5.68
CA ASN A 278 -5.32 20.15 5.45
C ASN A 278 -4.53 20.66 6.68
N ILE A 279 -5.06 20.48 7.89
CA ILE A 279 -4.39 20.87 9.14
C ILE A 279 -3.09 20.10 9.35
N LEU A 280 -3.08 18.81 9.04
CA LEU A 280 -1.90 17.96 9.19
C LEU A 280 -0.80 18.27 8.16
N GLY A 281 -1.07 19.13 7.17
CA GLY A 281 -0.18 19.31 6.02
C GLY A 281 -0.18 18.07 5.12
N GLU A 282 -1.17 17.20 5.29
CA GLU A 282 -1.55 16.19 4.32
C GLU A 282 -2.38 16.91 3.25
N ASP A 283 -1.73 17.78 2.48
CA ASP A 283 -2.38 18.36 1.31
C ASP A 283 -2.92 17.20 0.49
N LYS A 284 -4.21 17.26 0.11
CA LYS A 284 -4.71 16.49 -1.03
C LYS A 284 -3.78 16.83 -2.18
N LYS A 285 -2.82 15.94 -2.43
CA LYS A 285 -1.88 15.99 -3.54
C LYS A 285 -2.70 16.35 -4.76
N ASP A 286 -2.40 17.51 -5.34
CA ASP A 286 -2.76 17.80 -6.72
C ASP A 286 -2.40 16.56 -7.55
N GLY A 287 -3.43 15.82 -7.99
CA GLY A 287 -3.44 14.84 -9.07
C GLY A 287 -2.36 13.75 -9.16
N ASN A 288 -1.47 13.57 -8.20
CA ASN A 288 -0.39 12.57 -8.24
C ASN A 288 -0.24 11.88 -6.87
N GLN A 289 -1.33 11.27 -6.40
CA GLN A 289 -1.15 10.02 -5.66
C GLN A 289 -0.41 9.06 -6.61
N LYS A 290 0.72 8.50 -6.17
CA LYS A 290 1.13 7.19 -6.69
C LYS A 290 0.02 6.24 -6.26
N ILE A 291 -1.05 6.17 -7.04
CA ILE A 291 -2.03 5.11 -6.94
C ILE A 291 -1.21 3.86 -7.22
N ASP A 292 -1.01 3.04 -6.19
CA ASP A 292 -0.53 1.70 -6.42
C ASP A 292 -1.64 0.98 -7.19
N LEU A 293 -1.50 0.97 -8.52
CA LEU A 293 -2.50 0.39 -9.39
C LEU A 293 -2.82 -1.03 -8.94
N ARG A 294 -1.85 -1.76 -8.38
CA ARG A 294 -1.97 -3.15 -7.91
C ARG A 294 -3.04 -3.36 -6.83
N ASN A 295 -3.46 -2.30 -6.14
CA ASN A 295 -4.40 -2.36 -5.01
C ASN A 295 -5.71 -1.61 -5.27
N THR A 296 -6.09 -1.39 -6.53
CA THR A 296 -7.34 -0.70 -6.90
C THR A 296 -8.50 -1.67 -7.09
N MET A 297 -9.67 -1.38 -6.51
CA MET A 297 -10.91 -2.14 -6.70
C MET A 297 -11.68 -1.70 -7.97
N ASP A 298 -10.97 -1.63 -9.10
CA ASP A 298 -11.45 -1.03 -10.35
C ASP A 298 -12.58 -1.83 -11.03
N ILE A 299 -12.62 -3.14 -10.84
CA ILE A 299 -13.59 -4.04 -11.49
C ILE A 299 -15.05 -3.66 -11.19
N ASP A 300 -15.30 -3.06 -10.02
CA ASP A 300 -16.66 -2.73 -9.57
C ASP A 300 -17.27 -1.58 -10.38
N GLU A 301 -16.43 -0.78 -11.03
CA GLU A 301 -16.81 0.33 -11.92
C GLU A 301 -17.31 -0.15 -13.29
N PHE A 302 -17.24 -1.45 -13.59
CA PHE A 302 -17.57 -1.99 -14.91
C PHE A 302 -18.66 -3.07 -14.86
N ASP A 303 -19.52 -3.08 -15.87
CA ASP A 303 -20.60 -4.07 -16.07
C ASP A 303 -20.32 -5.04 -17.24
N SER A 304 -19.21 -4.84 -17.96
CA SER A 304 -18.84 -5.61 -19.14
C SER A 304 -17.32 -5.89 -19.19
N PRO A 305 -16.91 -7.12 -19.56
CA PRO A 305 -15.51 -7.50 -19.72
C PRO A 305 -14.68 -6.63 -20.65
N ASN A 306 -15.21 -6.22 -21.80
CA ASN A 306 -14.42 -5.55 -22.83
C ASN A 306 -13.99 -4.12 -22.41
N PRO A 307 -14.89 -3.25 -21.90
CA PRO A 307 -14.49 -1.96 -21.34
C PRO A 307 -13.56 -2.09 -20.11
N PHE A 308 -13.75 -3.11 -19.28
CA PHE A 308 -12.89 -3.36 -18.13
C PHE A 308 -11.46 -3.74 -18.54
N PHE A 309 -11.32 -4.71 -19.45
CA PHE A 309 -10.03 -5.08 -20.03
C PHE A 309 -9.41 -3.90 -20.78
N ASP A 310 -10.25 -3.19 -21.55
CA ASP A 310 -10.14 -1.78 -21.96
C ASP A 310 -9.22 -0.92 -21.11
N TYR A 311 -9.79 -0.60 -19.97
CA TYR A 311 -9.23 0.22 -18.92
C TYR A 311 -7.90 -0.35 -18.41
N ARG A 312 -7.84 -1.65 -18.09
CA ARG A 312 -6.62 -2.26 -17.55
C ARG A 312 -5.47 -2.30 -18.53
N VAL A 313 -5.74 -2.52 -19.82
CA VAL A 313 -4.73 -2.37 -20.89
C VAL A 313 -4.22 -0.92 -20.94
N GLY A 314 -5.12 0.06 -20.84
CA GLY A 314 -4.73 1.48 -20.78
C GLY A 314 -3.82 1.84 -19.61
N LYS A 315 -4.02 1.19 -18.45
CA LYS A 315 -3.17 1.35 -17.25
C LYS A 315 -1.84 0.61 -17.36
N ALA A 316 -1.83 -0.61 -17.88
CA ALA A 316 -0.61 -1.42 -18.04
C ALA A 316 0.29 -0.92 -19.19
N PHE A 317 -0.30 -0.34 -20.24
CA PHE A 317 0.38 0.08 -21.46
C PHE A 317 0.04 1.54 -21.82
N PRO A 318 0.37 2.52 -20.94
CA PRO A 318 -0.01 3.91 -21.15
C PRO A 318 0.60 4.47 -22.44
N GLY A 319 -0.22 5.22 -23.18
CA GLY A 319 0.20 5.89 -24.43
C GLY A 319 0.39 4.97 -25.64
N VAL A 320 0.20 3.66 -25.51
CA VAL A 320 0.36 2.74 -26.65
C VAL A 320 -0.85 2.82 -27.58
N ARG A 321 -0.59 2.88 -28.90
CA ARG A 321 -1.57 2.80 -29.98
C ARG A 321 -1.03 1.82 -31.02
N GLY A 322 -1.85 0.87 -31.46
CA GLY A 322 -1.39 -0.21 -32.34
C GLY A 322 -0.52 -1.24 -31.60
N VAL A 323 0.51 -1.75 -32.28
CA VAL A 323 1.37 -2.83 -31.78
C VAL A 323 2.60 -2.26 -31.05
N LYS A 324 2.91 -2.77 -29.86
CA LYS A 324 4.18 -2.50 -29.17
C LYS A 324 4.72 -3.75 -28.48
N GLU A 325 5.97 -4.08 -28.77
CA GLU A 325 6.72 -5.19 -28.16
C GLU A 325 7.53 -4.71 -26.96
N PHE A 326 7.61 -5.56 -25.93
CA PHE A 326 8.43 -5.40 -24.73
C PHE A 326 9.26 -6.68 -24.52
N ASN A 327 10.58 -6.53 -24.42
CA ASN A 327 11.53 -7.64 -24.36
C ASN A 327 12.33 -7.70 -23.05
N ASN A 328 12.14 -6.74 -22.14
CA ASN A 328 12.75 -6.78 -20.82
C ASN A 328 11.84 -7.61 -19.89
N PRO A 329 12.29 -8.77 -19.36
CA PRO A 329 11.41 -9.64 -18.57
C PRO A 329 10.81 -8.95 -17.35
N LYS A 330 11.57 -8.12 -16.64
CA LYS A 330 11.08 -7.36 -15.49
C LYS A 330 9.96 -6.41 -15.89
N GLU A 331 10.15 -5.65 -16.96
CA GLU A 331 9.12 -4.76 -17.49
C GLU A 331 7.86 -5.53 -17.92
N CYS A 332 8.03 -6.71 -18.53
CA CYS A 332 6.91 -7.58 -18.90
C CYS A 332 6.10 -8.00 -17.66
N VAL A 333 6.76 -8.51 -16.61
CA VAL A 333 6.07 -8.90 -15.36
C VAL A 333 5.44 -7.68 -14.68
N ASP A 334 6.11 -6.52 -14.64
CA ASP A 334 5.56 -5.27 -14.10
C ASP A 334 4.24 -4.88 -14.79
N ARG A 335 4.13 -5.08 -16.11
CA ARG A 335 2.93 -4.75 -16.89
C ARG A 335 1.82 -5.78 -16.73
N LEU A 336 2.16 -7.07 -16.74
CA LEU A 336 1.20 -8.14 -16.51
C LEU A 336 0.60 -8.06 -15.10
N GLU A 337 1.40 -7.70 -14.10
CA GLU A 337 0.94 -7.47 -12.73
C GLU A 337 -0.06 -6.30 -12.62
N ILE A 338 0.09 -5.25 -13.43
CA ILE A 338 -0.91 -4.18 -13.51
C ILE A 338 -2.17 -4.67 -14.26
N LEU A 339 -2.00 -5.37 -15.37
CA LEU A 339 -3.11 -5.87 -16.19
C LEU A 339 -3.98 -6.89 -15.45
N LEU A 340 -3.34 -7.78 -14.70
CA LEU A 340 -3.94 -8.95 -14.05
C LEU A 340 -4.01 -8.82 -12.53
N ARG A 341 -3.91 -7.59 -12.01
CA ARG A 341 -4.08 -7.32 -10.57
C ARG A 341 -5.42 -7.80 -10.04
N ASN A 342 -5.43 -8.14 -8.76
CA ASN A 342 -6.67 -8.47 -8.07
C ASN A 342 -7.53 -7.21 -7.85
N PRO A 343 -8.87 -7.35 -7.86
CA PRO A 343 -9.64 -8.57 -8.15
C PRO A 343 -9.70 -8.92 -9.65
N LEU A 344 -9.61 -10.22 -9.99
CA LEU A 344 -9.75 -10.72 -11.37
C LEU A 344 -11.17 -11.20 -11.71
N ASN A 345 -12.02 -11.37 -10.70
CA ASN A 345 -13.42 -11.74 -10.86
C ASN A 345 -14.29 -10.98 -9.85
N ARG A 346 -15.59 -10.90 -10.16
CA ARG A 346 -16.63 -10.49 -9.23
C ARG A 346 -17.84 -11.37 -9.39
N ASN A 347 -18.52 -11.64 -8.27
CA ASN A 347 -19.84 -12.26 -8.28
C ASN A 347 -20.91 -11.24 -8.74
N LYS A 348 -20.77 -10.80 -9.98
CA LYS A 348 -21.59 -9.79 -10.67
C LYS A 348 -21.84 -10.29 -12.08
N LYS A 349 -23.03 -10.02 -12.61
CA LYS A 349 -23.43 -10.46 -13.95
C LYS A 349 -22.36 -10.07 -14.99
N ASN A 350 -21.95 -11.03 -15.82
CA ASN A 350 -20.93 -10.92 -16.87
C ASN A 350 -19.48 -10.66 -16.39
N MET A 351 -19.25 -10.45 -15.10
CA MET A 351 -17.94 -10.09 -14.53
C MET A 351 -17.34 -11.21 -13.66
N THR A 352 -17.88 -12.43 -13.75
CA THR A 352 -17.38 -13.63 -13.06
C THR A 352 -16.02 -14.11 -13.57
N ASP A 353 -15.71 -13.79 -14.82
CA ASP A 353 -14.58 -14.31 -15.58
C ASP A 353 -14.22 -13.33 -16.73
N PRO A 354 -13.91 -12.06 -16.43
CA PRO A 354 -13.82 -11.00 -17.44
C PRO A 354 -12.55 -11.05 -18.31
N ILE A 355 -11.46 -11.68 -17.83
CA ILE A 355 -10.17 -11.75 -18.54
C ILE A 355 -9.81 -13.21 -18.76
N TRP A 356 -9.40 -13.55 -19.98
CA TRP A 356 -9.12 -14.89 -20.44
C TRP A 356 -7.73 -14.98 -21.05
N TRP A 357 -7.12 -16.15 -20.97
CA TRP A 357 -5.99 -16.52 -21.79
C TRP A 357 -6.42 -17.52 -22.87
N LEU A 358 -5.93 -17.33 -24.08
CA LEU A 358 -6.26 -18.12 -25.26
C LEU A 358 -5.02 -18.80 -25.81
N ARG A 359 -5.15 -20.09 -26.11
CA ARG A 359 -4.18 -20.84 -26.91
C ARG A 359 -4.80 -21.51 -28.14
N GLY A 360 -6.03 -21.12 -28.48
CA GLY A 360 -6.82 -21.71 -29.55
C GLY A 360 -7.64 -22.86 -28.99
N SER A 361 -7.12 -24.09 -28.97
CA SER A 361 -7.85 -25.24 -28.40
C SER A 361 -7.90 -25.27 -26.86
N SER A 362 -7.23 -24.34 -26.19
CA SER A 362 -7.19 -24.26 -24.73
C SER A 362 -7.36 -22.80 -24.33
N ASN A 363 -8.61 -22.42 -24.08
CA ASN A 363 -9.00 -21.08 -23.69
C ASN A 363 -9.67 -21.16 -22.31
N ASN A 364 -9.17 -20.41 -21.33
CA ASN A 364 -9.75 -20.37 -19.99
C ASN A 364 -9.72 -18.96 -19.43
N GLU A 365 -10.58 -18.69 -18.46
CA GLU A 365 -10.51 -17.50 -17.64
C GLU A 365 -9.20 -17.45 -16.84
N ILE A 366 -8.72 -16.23 -16.57
CA ILE A 366 -7.62 -15.99 -15.65
C ILE A 366 -8.22 -15.69 -14.27
N SER A 367 -8.03 -16.60 -13.32
CA SER A 367 -8.59 -16.49 -11.97
C SER A 367 -7.58 -15.97 -10.94
N SER A 368 -6.30 -16.16 -11.21
CA SER A 368 -5.21 -15.82 -10.30
C SER A 368 -3.95 -15.38 -11.08
N PHE A 369 -3.24 -14.41 -10.52
CA PHE A 369 -1.94 -13.98 -11.00
C PHE A 369 -1.06 -13.58 -9.83
N GLU A 370 0.16 -14.09 -9.78
CA GLU A 370 1.14 -13.78 -8.75
C GLU A 370 2.52 -13.59 -9.38
N ARG A 371 3.22 -12.52 -8.99
CA ARG A 371 4.63 -12.37 -9.32
C ARG A 371 5.45 -13.32 -8.46
N LEU A 372 6.33 -14.11 -9.09
CA LEU A 372 7.31 -14.91 -8.36
C LEU A 372 8.65 -14.17 -8.23
N ASP A 373 9.12 -13.52 -9.31
CA ASP A 373 10.33 -12.71 -9.30
C ASP A 373 10.36 -11.66 -10.44
N SER A 374 11.54 -11.26 -10.91
CA SER A 374 11.69 -10.31 -12.01
C SER A 374 11.43 -10.91 -13.40
N GLU A 375 11.41 -12.22 -13.57
CA GLU A 375 11.24 -12.87 -14.87
C GLU A 375 10.11 -13.91 -14.88
N ARG A 376 9.60 -14.29 -13.70
CA ARG A 376 8.60 -15.34 -13.54
C ARG A 376 7.33 -14.84 -12.86
N PHE A 377 6.22 -15.39 -13.30
CA PHE A 377 4.91 -15.24 -12.69
C PHE A 377 4.20 -16.60 -12.63
N LEU A 378 3.20 -16.68 -11.75
CA LEU A 378 2.26 -17.79 -11.62
C LEU A 378 0.89 -17.31 -12.12
N MET A 379 0.27 -18.06 -13.04
CA MET A 379 -1.06 -17.78 -13.57
C MET A 379 -1.88 -19.07 -13.57
N ASP A 380 -2.86 -19.19 -12.68
CA ASP A 380 -3.70 -20.39 -12.52
C ASP A 380 -2.89 -21.68 -12.46
N GLY A 381 -1.89 -21.70 -11.57
CA GLY A 381 -0.95 -22.81 -11.40
C GLY A 381 0.16 -22.88 -12.46
N LYS A 382 0.10 -22.13 -13.56
CA LYS A 382 1.16 -22.13 -14.59
C LYS A 382 2.31 -21.23 -14.16
N GLN A 383 3.45 -21.82 -13.84
CA GLN A 383 4.69 -21.08 -13.62
C GLN A 383 5.33 -20.81 -14.98
N LEU A 384 5.52 -19.53 -15.28
CA LEU A 384 5.94 -19.09 -16.61
C LEU A 384 7.08 -18.08 -16.51
N LYS A 385 8.18 -18.36 -17.22
CA LYS A 385 9.31 -17.44 -17.40
C LYS A 385 9.09 -16.56 -18.64
N VAL A 386 8.76 -15.30 -18.44
CA VAL A 386 8.42 -14.40 -19.56
C VAL A 386 9.66 -14.08 -20.40
N LYS A 387 9.54 -14.22 -21.72
CA LYS A 387 10.55 -13.84 -22.70
C LYS A 387 10.22 -12.47 -23.28
N LYS A 388 8.98 -12.28 -23.72
CA LYS A 388 8.48 -11.01 -24.24
C LYS A 388 6.95 -10.93 -24.16
N ILE A 389 6.44 -9.72 -24.19
CA ILE A 389 5.01 -9.45 -24.39
C ILE A 389 4.82 -8.48 -25.55
N VAL A 390 3.72 -8.63 -26.28
CA VAL A 390 3.31 -7.69 -27.32
C VAL A 390 1.87 -7.27 -27.04
N VAL A 391 1.65 -5.97 -26.82
CA VAL A 391 0.30 -5.42 -26.70
C VAL A 391 -0.19 -4.97 -28.07
N TYR A 392 -1.43 -5.32 -28.41
CA TYR A 392 -2.16 -4.71 -29.51
C TYR A 392 -3.28 -3.83 -28.95
N SER A 393 -3.07 -2.51 -29.01
CA SER A 393 -4.04 -1.50 -28.59
C SER A 393 -4.76 -0.91 -29.81
N SER A 394 -5.73 -1.65 -30.36
CA SER A 394 -6.64 -1.20 -31.44
C SER A 394 -7.45 0.04 -31.03
N LEU A 395 -7.95 0.78 -32.03
CA LEU A 395 -8.94 1.84 -31.81
C LEU A 395 -10.30 1.27 -31.38
N ALA A 396 -10.62 0.05 -31.82
CA ALA A 396 -11.77 -0.69 -31.34
C ALA A 396 -11.39 -1.40 -30.01
N TYR A 397 -11.91 -0.90 -28.89
CA TYR A 397 -11.56 -1.40 -27.54
C TYR A 397 -11.75 -2.92 -27.39
N TYR A 398 -12.76 -3.50 -28.05
CA TYR A 398 -13.08 -4.92 -28.01
C TYR A 398 -12.11 -5.82 -28.79
N LYS A 399 -11.18 -5.25 -29.58
CA LYS A 399 -10.17 -6.00 -30.34
C LYS A 399 -8.80 -6.04 -29.64
N LYS A 400 -8.65 -5.41 -28.48
CA LYS A 400 -7.37 -5.35 -27.78
C LYS A 400 -6.99 -6.70 -27.20
N PHE A 401 -5.70 -7.00 -27.26
CA PHE A 401 -5.12 -8.21 -26.66
C PHE A 401 -3.66 -7.99 -26.27
N VAL A 402 -3.14 -8.88 -25.42
CA VAL A 402 -1.72 -8.94 -25.05
C VAL A 402 -1.21 -10.34 -25.36
N TYR A 403 -0.29 -10.45 -26.31
CA TYR A 403 0.44 -11.69 -26.58
C TYR A 403 1.57 -11.85 -25.57
N VAL A 404 1.75 -13.05 -25.03
CA VAL A 404 2.82 -13.41 -24.10
C VAL A 404 3.60 -14.57 -24.69
N GLU A 405 4.93 -14.44 -24.76
CA GLU A 405 5.85 -15.53 -25.12
C GLU A 405 6.77 -15.81 -23.94
N THR A 406 7.01 -17.09 -23.65
CA THR A 406 7.76 -17.55 -22.50
C THR A 406 8.97 -18.37 -22.94
N SER A 407 10.06 -18.25 -22.18
CA SER A 407 11.23 -19.10 -22.36
C SER A 407 10.99 -20.48 -21.74
N PRO A 408 11.61 -21.53 -22.30
CA PRO A 408 11.77 -22.81 -21.61
C PRO A 408 12.34 -22.62 -20.20
N GLU A 409 11.88 -23.44 -19.27
CA GLU A 409 12.55 -23.66 -17.99
C GLU A 409 13.17 -25.05 -17.93
N GLU A 410 14.17 -25.22 -17.05
CA GLU A 410 14.78 -26.51 -16.78
C GLU A 410 13.78 -27.48 -16.14
N ALA A 411 13.96 -28.78 -16.41
CA ALA A 411 13.19 -29.86 -15.81
C ALA A 411 13.25 -29.82 -14.28
N THR A 412 12.18 -30.29 -13.63
CA THR A 412 12.10 -30.35 -12.17
C THR A 412 12.99 -31.43 -11.57
N GLY A 413 13.38 -32.43 -12.36
CA GLY A 413 14.12 -33.61 -11.90
C GLY A 413 13.25 -34.64 -11.17
N LEU A 414 11.93 -34.46 -11.15
CA LEU A 414 10.98 -35.41 -10.55
C LEU A 414 10.64 -36.60 -11.46
N TYR A 415 10.85 -36.44 -12.75
CA TYR A 415 10.47 -37.41 -13.78
C TYR A 415 11.72 -37.94 -14.50
N GLU A 416 11.55 -39.07 -15.18
CA GLU A 416 12.60 -39.58 -16.08
C GLU A 416 12.90 -38.55 -17.18
N GLU A 417 14.18 -38.33 -17.46
CA GLU A 417 14.60 -37.40 -18.49
C GLU A 417 14.06 -37.84 -19.86
N MET A 418 13.35 -36.93 -20.52
CA MET A 418 12.83 -37.14 -21.86
C MET A 418 13.92 -36.91 -22.91
N THR A 419 13.95 -37.73 -23.95
CA THR A 419 14.81 -37.48 -25.11
C THR A 419 14.27 -36.33 -25.95
N GLN A 420 15.14 -35.68 -26.72
CA GLN A 420 14.73 -34.60 -27.63
C GLN A 420 13.65 -35.07 -28.63
N GLU A 421 13.73 -36.30 -29.13
CA GLU A 421 12.72 -36.88 -30.04
C GLU A 421 11.34 -36.97 -29.39
N GLN A 422 11.27 -37.32 -28.11
CA GLN A 422 10.01 -37.38 -27.38
C GLN A 422 9.45 -35.98 -27.11
N ILE A 423 10.31 -35.00 -26.80
CA ILE A 423 9.91 -33.59 -26.65
C ILE A 423 9.37 -33.05 -27.96
N ASP A 424 10.08 -33.29 -29.07
CA ASP A 424 9.68 -32.86 -30.41
C ASP A 424 8.31 -33.45 -30.80
N TYR A 425 8.06 -34.73 -30.48
CA TYR A 425 6.75 -35.35 -30.66
C TYR A 425 5.64 -34.59 -29.93
N TRP A 426 5.83 -34.23 -28.65
CA TRP A 426 4.83 -33.45 -27.90
C TRP A 426 4.65 -32.04 -28.47
N VAL A 427 5.73 -31.39 -28.91
CA VAL A 427 5.65 -30.09 -29.58
C VAL A 427 4.84 -30.20 -30.88
N GLU A 428 4.99 -31.28 -31.65
CA GLU A 428 4.18 -31.51 -32.85
C GLU A 428 2.70 -31.80 -32.55
N GLN A 429 2.40 -32.57 -31.49
CA GLN A 429 1.03 -32.97 -31.17
C GLN A 429 0.22 -31.85 -30.49
N ILE A 430 0.81 -31.23 -29.47
CA ILE A 430 0.11 -30.29 -28.58
C ILE A 430 0.80 -28.93 -28.48
N GLY A 431 1.88 -28.72 -29.24
CA GLY A 431 2.51 -27.41 -29.40
C GLY A 431 3.53 -27.02 -28.33
N SER A 432 3.71 -27.86 -27.31
CA SER A 432 4.64 -27.62 -26.21
C SER A 432 4.84 -28.89 -25.38
N TYR A 433 5.88 -28.91 -24.56
CA TYR A 433 6.10 -29.90 -23.53
C TYR A 433 6.23 -29.23 -22.16
N TYR A 434 5.60 -29.82 -21.14
CA TYR A 434 5.57 -29.30 -19.78
C TYR A 434 5.55 -30.42 -18.76
N GLU A 435 5.96 -30.10 -17.54
CA GLU A 435 5.84 -30.95 -16.36
C GLU A 435 4.81 -30.35 -15.42
N GLU A 436 3.95 -31.21 -14.87
CA GLU A 436 3.11 -30.87 -13.72
C GLU A 436 3.76 -31.41 -12.45
N TYR A 437 3.73 -30.64 -11.37
CA TYR A 437 4.29 -31.02 -10.08
C TYR A 437 3.54 -30.25 -9.00
N ALA A 438 3.82 -30.52 -7.73
CA ALA A 438 3.36 -29.66 -6.67
C ALA A 438 4.49 -29.25 -5.73
N ILE A 439 4.27 -28.17 -5.00
CA ILE A 439 5.17 -27.70 -3.95
C ILE A 439 4.51 -27.91 -2.60
N PHE A 440 5.18 -28.62 -1.71
CA PHE A 440 4.76 -28.81 -0.32
C PHE A 440 5.93 -28.46 0.61
N ASN A 441 5.77 -27.43 1.44
CA ASN A 441 6.81 -26.96 2.36
C ASN A 441 8.21 -26.83 1.72
N GLY A 442 8.26 -26.21 0.53
CA GLY A 442 9.49 -26.03 -0.25
C GLY A 442 9.99 -27.25 -1.01
N HIS A 443 9.41 -28.43 -0.81
CA HIS A 443 9.75 -29.65 -1.54
C HIS A 443 8.93 -29.77 -2.81
N LEU A 444 9.59 -30.17 -3.89
CA LEU A 444 8.89 -30.56 -5.11
C LEU A 444 8.41 -32.00 -4.95
N ILE A 445 7.17 -32.25 -5.30
CA ILE A 445 6.56 -33.59 -5.30
C ILE A 445 5.91 -33.85 -6.65
N THR A 446 5.82 -35.13 -7.02
CA THR A 446 5.24 -35.53 -8.30
C THR A 446 3.74 -35.21 -8.37
N ARG A 447 3.20 -35.12 -9.59
CA ARG A 447 1.77 -34.97 -9.83
C ARG A 447 0.97 -36.13 -9.23
N ALA A 448 1.53 -37.35 -9.30
CA ALA A 448 0.92 -38.56 -8.74
C ALA A 448 0.82 -38.49 -7.21
N GLU A 449 1.90 -38.12 -6.52
CA GLU A 449 1.87 -37.94 -5.05
C GLU A 449 0.86 -36.87 -4.61
N TYR A 450 0.76 -35.77 -5.36
CA TYR A 450 -0.27 -34.77 -5.11
C TYR A 450 -1.69 -35.35 -5.24
N ASP A 451 -1.96 -36.12 -6.30
CA ASP A 451 -3.28 -36.72 -6.53
C ASP A 451 -3.63 -37.80 -5.49
N ASP A 452 -2.62 -38.51 -4.99
CA ASP A 452 -2.76 -39.51 -3.93
C ASP A 452 -2.95 -38.88 -2.53
N GLY A 453 -2.71 -37.56 -2.38
CA GLY A 453 -2.81 -36.85 -1.11
C GLY A 453 -1.64 -37.14 -0.13
N ALA A 454 -0.60 -37.84 -0.59
CA ALA A 454 0.57 -38.17 0.21
C ALA A 454 1.86 -38.20 -0.63
N ALA A 455 2.98 -37.80 -0.05
CA ALA A 455 4.29 -37.77 -0.73
C ALA A 455 5.39 -38.45 0.10
N VAL A 456 6.44 -38.94 -0.56
CA VAL A 456 7.64 -39.47 0.11
C VAL A 456 8.71 -38.39 0.21
N ILE A 457 8.85 -37.79 1.39
CA ILE A 457 9.83 -36.73 1.66
C ILE A 457 10.84 -37.25 2.68
N ASP A 458 12.14 -37.15 2.37
CA ASP A 458 13.24 -37.67 3.18
C ASP A 458 13.04 -39.14 3.62
N GLY A 459 12.49 -39.95 2.72
CA GLY A 459 12.24 -41.38 2.94
C GLY A 459 11.04 -41.69 3.84
N LYS A 460 10.22 -40.70 4.19
CA LYS A 460 8.98 -40.88 4.98
C LYS A 460 7.76 -40.53 4.14
N VAL A 461 6.72 -41.33 4.26
CA VAL A 461 5.40 -41.02 3.71
C VAL A 461 4.78 -39.93 4.59
N ILE A 462 4.44 -38.79 3.98
CA ILE A 462 3.82 -37.63 4.62
C ILE A 462 2.47 -37.38 3.96
N ASP A 463 1.45 -37.20 4.79
CA ASP A 463 0.14 -36.72 4.34
C ASP A 463 0.24 -35.22 4.03
N ILE A 464 -0.14 -34.85 2.80
CA ILE A 464 -0.03 -33.48 2.27
C ILE A 464 -1.40 -32.85 2.00
N GLU A 465 -2.50 -33.50 2.40
CA GLU A 465 -3.86 -33.13 2.00
C GLU A 465 -4.13 -31.63 2.15
N ASN A 466 -4.50 -31.00 1.02
CA ASN A 466 -4.87 -29.59 0.88
C ASN A 466 -3.79 -28.55 1.25
N GLN A 467 -2.53 -28.96 1.38
CA GLN A 467 -1.42 -28.07 1.73
C GLN A 467 -0.40 -27.89 0.59
N ALA A 468 -0.42 -28.78 -0.39
CA ALA A 468 0.44 -28.68 -1.57
C ALA A 468 -0.17 -27.74 -2.63
N CYS A 469 0.68 -27.01 -3.35
CA CYS A 469 0.25 -26.16 -4.45
C CYS A 469 0.69 -26.75 -5.80
N ILE A 470 -0.27 -27.11 -6.65
CA ILE A 470 0.02 -27.60 -8.00
C ILE A 470 0.66 -26.52 -8.86
N ARG A 471 1.62 -26.92 -9.68
CA ARG A 471 2.29 -26.09 -10.67
C ARG A 471 2.46 -26.83 -11.99
N THR A 472 2.40 -26.07 -13.08
CA THR A 472 2.82 -26.50 -14.41
C THR A 472 4.02 -25.67 -14.85
N ARG A 473 5.06 -26.31 -15.37
CA ARG A 473 6.27 -25.65 -15.90
C ARG A 473 6.55 -26.13 -17.32
N TYR A 474 6.75 -25.21 -18.24
CA TYR A 474 7.03 -25.53 -19.65
C TYR A 474 8.53 -25.68 -19.90
N LEU A 475 8.91 -26.80 -20.52
CA LEU A 475 10.29 -27.13 -20.91
C LEU A 475 10.59 -26.77 -22.38
N THR A 476 9.59 -26.28 -23.10
CA THR A 476 9.71 -25.75 -24.46
C THR A 476 9.21 -24.31 -24.51
N PRO A 477 9.52 -23.54 -25.56
CA PRO A 477 8.91 -22.24 -25.74
C PRO A 477 7.39 -22.37 -25.75
N TYR A 478 6.72 -21.43 -25.10
CA TYR A 478 5.27 -21.39 -25.05
C TYR A 478 4.79 -19.96 -25.29
N ASN A 479 3.57 -19.82 -25.76
CA ASN A 479 2.95 -18.52 -25.94
C ASN A 479 1.44 -18.62 -25.77
N PHE A 480 0.77 -17.50 -25.58
CA PHE A 480 -0.69 -17.40 -25.51
C PHE A 480 -1.11 -15.93 -25.65
N ILE A 481 -2.42 -15.69 -25.74
CA ILE A 481 -3.00 -14.36 -25.83
C ILE A 481 -3.80 -14.11 -24.56
N ILE A 482 -3.71 -12.92 -23.98
CA ILE A 482 -4.60 -12.43 -22.93
C ILE A 482 -5.57 -11.43 -23.55
N CYS A 483 -6.87 -11.64 -23.35
CA CYS A 483 -7.90 -10.73 -23.83
C CYS A 483 -9.15 -10.74 -22.92
N ALA A 484 -10.08 -9.84 -23.19
CA ALA A 484 -11.38 -9.86 -22.53
C ALA A 484 -12.20 -11.12 -22.92
N LYS A 485 -13.12 -11.53 -22.03
CA LYS A 485 -14.07 -12.64 -22.27
C LYS A 485 -14.80 -12.53 -23.60
N TRP A 486 -15.23 -11.33 -23.99
CA TRP A 486 -15.96 -11.08 -25.24
C TRP A 486 -15.10 -10.41 -26.32
N ASN A 487 -13.79 -10.62 -26.27
CA ASN A 487 -12.95 -10.37 -27.43
C ASN A 487 -13.36 -11.35 -28.55
N PRO A 488 -13.46 -10.91 -29.82
CA PRO A 488 -13.87 -11.80 -30.91
C PRO A 488 -12.90 -12.97 -31.15
N LEU A 489 -11.63 -12.88 -30.72
CA LEU A 489 -10.69 -14.01 -30.74
C LEU A 489 -11.12 -15.15 -29.81
N ASN A 490 -11.92 -14.87 -28.77
CA ASN A 490 -12.40 -15.85 -27.80
C ASN A 490 -13.71 -16.54 -28.25
N GLU A 491 -14.02 -16.53 -29.55
CA GLU A 491 -15.10 -17.37 -30.09
C GLU A 491 -14.53 -18.68 -30.62
N ALA A 492 -15.08 -19.81 -30.19
CA ALA A 492 -14.58 -21.15 -30.51
C ALA A 492 -14.38 -21.43 -32.02
N LYS A 493 -15.13 -20.74 -32.88
CA LYS A 493 -15.00 -20.83 -34.35
C LYS A 493 -13.63 -20.33 -34.88
N HIS A 494 -12.88 -19.57 -34.08
CA HIS A 494 -11.57 -19.01 -34.43
C HIS A 494 -10.40 -19.77 -33.83
N ASP A 495 -10.64 -20.72 -32.92
CA ASP A 495 -9.62 -21.43 -32.14
C ASP A 495 -8.55 -22.10 -33.03
N SER A 496 -8.99 -22.77 -34.10
CA SER A 496 -8.07 -23.47 -35.01
C SER A 496 -7.11 -22.53 -35.72
N ASP A 497 -7.58 -21.36 -36.17
CA ASP A 497 -6.76 -20.39 -36.89
C ASP A 497 -5.83 -19.65 -35.93
N VAL A 498 -6.33 -19.25 -34.76
CA VAL A 498 -5.53 -18.63 -33.70
C VAL A 498 -4.40 -19.57 -33.27
N GLN A 499 -4.68 -20.86 -33.08
CA GLN A 499 -3.67 -21.87 -32.75
C GLN A 499 -2.59 -21.97 -33.82
N LYS A 500 -2.96 -22.01 -35.11
CA LYS A 500 -2.00 -22.05 -36.23
C LYS A 500 -1.09 -20.83 -36.24
N ILE A 501 -1.64 -19.63 -36.03
CA ILE A 501 -0.86 -18.40 -35.97
C ILE A 501 0.10 -18.44 -34.78
N LEU A 502 -0.37 -18.85 -33.59
CA LEU A 502 0.47 -18.92 -32.38
C LEU A 502 1.62 -19.94 -32.50
N TYR A 503 1.38 -21.10 -33.13
CA TYR A 503 2.46 -22.03 -33.48
C TYR A 503 3.40 -21.46 -34.51
N GLY A 504 2.83 -20.78 -35.50
CA GLY A 504 3.58 -20.09 -36.53
C GLY A 504 4.55 -19.05 -35.97
N ILE A 505 4.17 -18.35 -34.90
CA ILE A 505 5.04 -17.38 -34.24
C ILE A 505 6.22 -18.08 -33.54
N LEU A 506 5.98 -19.21 -32.84
CA LEU A 506 7.07 -19.95 -32.17
C LEU A 506 8.07 -20.55 -33.16
N ASN A 507 7.61 -21.04 -34.30
CA ASN A 507 8.46 -21.66 -35.32
C ASN A 507 8.99 -20.67 -36.38
N GLY A 508 8.65 -19.38 -36.26
CA GLY A 508 9.12 -18.31 -37.15
C GLY A 508 8.45 -18.24 -38.52
N THR A 509 7.36 -18.98 -38.77
CA THR A 509 6.59 -18.89 -40.03
C THR A 509 5.52 -17.78 -40.02
N HIS A 510 5.15 -17.29 -38.84
CA HIS A 510 4.22 -16.18 -38.66
C HIS A 510 4.83 -15.13 -37.72
N THR A 511 4.23 -13.95 -37.72
CA THR A 511 4.58 -12.81 -36.87
C THR A 511 3.37 -12.36 -36.06
N ILE A 512 3.58 -11.42 -35.15
CA ILE A 512 2.47 -10.83 -34.40
C ILE A 512 1.49 -10.08 -35.32
N TYR A 513 1.93 -9.61 -36.49
CA TYR A 513 1.08 -8.90 -37.44
C TYR A 513 0.06 -9.81 -38.10
N ASP A 514 0.35 -11.09 -38.28
CA ASP A 514 -0.61 -12.07 -38.78
C ASP A 514 -1.80 -12.21 -37.82
N LEU A 515 -1.53 -12.20 -36.50
CA LEU A 515 -2.57 -12.20 -35.46
C LEU A 515 -3.37 -10.90 -35.46
N VAL A 516 -2.70 -9.76 -35.63
CA VAL A 516 -3.36 -8.44 -35.71
C VAL A 516 -4.28 -8.37 -36.93
N ASP A 517 -3.79 -8.75 -38.10
CA ASP A 517 -4.55 -8.74 -39.35
C ASP A 517 -5.72 -9.73 -39.31
N TYR A 518 -5.57 -10.86 -38.62
CA TYR A 518 -6.67 -11.77 -38.35
C TYR A 518 -7.72 -11.11 -37.45
N THR A 519 -7.30 -10.53 -36.33
CA THR A 519 -8.19 -9.86 -35.35
C THR A 519 -8.96 -8.71 -35.97
N GLU A 520 -8.33 -7.92 -36.84
CA GLU A 520 -8.98 -6.76 -37.46
C GLU A 520 -10.10 -7.13 -38.43
N LYS A 521 -10.09 -8.35 -39.00
CA LYS A 521 -11.17 -8.87 -39.85
C LYS A 521 -12.39 -9.34 -39.05
N LEU A 522 -12.27 -9.49 -37.74
CA LEU A 522 -13.35 -10.02 -36.90
C LEU A 522 -14.37 -8.94 -36.53
N SER A 523 -15.65 -9.34 -36.54
CA SER A 523 -16.75 -8.51 -36.05
C SER A 523 -16.79 -8.48 -34.53
N ARG A 524 -17.36 -7.41 -33.95
CA ARG A 524 -17.61 -7.33 -32.50
C ARG A 524 -18.40 -8.55 -32.01
N HIS A 525 -18.04 -9.05 -30.83
CA HIS A 525 -18.72 -10.19 -30.22
C HIS A 525 -20.18 -9.84 -29.90
N LYS A 526 -21.12 -10.76 -30.14
CA LYS A 526 -22.57 -10.49 -29.99
C LYS A 526 -23.00 -10.17 -28.56
N MET A 527 -22.29 -10.71 -27.57
CA MET A 527 -22.57 -10.46 -26.15
C MET A 527 -21.96 -9.14 -25.64
N ASP A 528 -21.04 -8.55 -26.40
CA ASP A 528 -20.55 -7.20 -26.13
C ASP A 528 -21.52 -6.21 -26.81
N SER A 529 -22.69 -5.98 -26.18
CA SER A 529 -23.71 -5.05 -26.65
C SER A 529 -23.48 -3.66 -26.08
#